data_AF-A0A3C0BD88-F1
#
_entry.id   AF-A0A3C0BD88-F1
#
_cell.length_a   1.000
_cell.length_b   1.000
_cell.length_c   1.000
_cell.angle_alpha   90.00
_cell.angle_beta   90.00
_cell.angle_gamma   90.00
#
_symmetry.space_group_name_H-M   'P 1'
#
loop_
_entity.id
_entity.type
_entity.pdbx_description
1 polymer ?
#
loop_
_entity_poly.entity_id
_entity_poly.type
_entity_poly.pdbx_seq_one_letter_code
_entity_poly.pdbx_strand_id
1 'polypeptide(L)'
;WPSWIQWYEFTGTFGGSLWILATNILLYKIIDFWLIQRKPAGIANVVGLLFLIMVPPLVSFVRYYTYTEKVAPVDVVVVQPNIDPYDEQYELPADRVIAQASALAATVADQSTDFIVFPESMVQPDWSSGMMIWENDLENQPTIEMFRNGLLKSYPQTSLVVGYST
;
A
#
# COMPACT_ATOMS: atom_id res chain seq x y z
N TRP A 1 -8.02 11.40 -9.62
CA TRP A 1 -8.40 9.98 -9.51
C TRP A 1 -9.03 9.64 -8.15
N PRO A 2 -8.39 9.89 -6.98
CA PRO A 2 -8.96 9.47 -5.69
C PRO A 2 -10.27 10.17 -5.31
N SER A 3 -10.54 11.37 -5.82
CA SER A 3 -11.72 12.18 -5.48
C SER A 3 -13.08 11.54 -5.81
N TRP A 4 -13.13 10.55 -6.71
CA TRP A 4 -14.39 9.93 -7.18
C TRP A 4 -14.83 8.72 -6.36
N ILE A 5 -13.93 8.15 -5.56
CA ILE A 5 -14.10 6.84 -4.92
C ILE A 5 -13.89 6.88 -3.40
N GLN A 6 -13.94 8.06 -2.78
CA GLN A 6 -13.81 8.22 -1.33
C GLN A 6 -14.85 7.42 -0.55
N TRP A 7 -16.05 7.18 -1.11
CA TRP A 7 -17.10 6.37 -0.49
C TRP A 7 -16.67 4.93 -0.14
N TYR A 8 -15.60 4.40 -0.75
CA TYR A 8 -15.02 3.11 -0.39
C TYR A 8 -14.52 3.08 1.07
N GLU A 9 -14.29 4.22 1.72
CA GLU A 9 -13.93 4.29 3.14
C GLU A 9 -14.98 3.62 4.04
N PHE A 10 -16.26 3.63 3.64
CA PHE A 10 -17.36 3.09 4.44
C PHE A 10 -17.66 1.63 4.16
N THR A 11 -17.48 1.18 2.92
CA THR A 11 -17.92 -0.15 2.48
C THR A 11 -16.80 -1.08 2.06
N GLY A 12 -15.58 -0.54 1.91
CA GLY A 12 -14.43 -1.24 1.38
C GLY A 12 -14.63 -1.76 -0.04
N THR A 13 -13.74 -2.68 -0.42
CA THR A 13 -13.74 -3.34 -1.74
C THR A 13 -15.02 -4.14 -1.99
N PHE A 14 -15.61 -4.76 -0.96
CA PHE A 14 -16.85 -5.52 -1.09
C PHE A 14 -18.04 -4.65 -1.52
N GLY A 15 -18.20 -3.46 -0.93
CA GLY A 15 -19.25 -2.53 -1.37
C GLY A 15 -19.03 -2.02 -2.79
N GLY A 16 -17.77 -1.77 -3.15
CA GLY A 16 -17.35 -1.50 -4.52
C GLY A 16 -17.83 -2.56 -5.50
N SER A 17 -17.53 -3.82 -5.21
CA SER A 17 -17.93 -4.97 -6.03
C SER A 17 -19.46 -5.09 -6.13
N LEU A 18 -20.19 -4.90 -5.03
CA LEU A 18 -21.65 -4.92 -5.02
C LEU A 18 -22.24 -3.79 -5.86
N TRP A 19 -21.68 -2.58 -5.77
CA TRP A 19 -22.09 -1.42 -6.56
C TRP A 19 -21.91 -1.66 -8.06
N ILE A 20 -20.76 -2.19 -8.48
CA ILE A 20 -20.50 -2.56 -9.87
C ILE A 20 -21.51 -3.61 -10.34
N LEU A 21 -21.75 -4.65 -9.54
CA LEU A 21 -22.69 -5.71 -9.87
C LEU A 21 -24.13 -5.18 -10.02
N ALA A 22 -24.61 -4.39 -9.05
CA ALA A 22 -25.95 -3.81 -9.07
C ALA A 22 -26.14 -2.87 -10.26
N THR A 23 -25.13 -2.04 -10.56
CA THR A 23 -25.13 -1.15 -11.71
C THR A 23 -25.24 -1.94 -13.02
N ASN A 24 -24.45 -3.00 -13.17
CA ASN A 24 -24.50 -3.87 -14.36
C ASN A 24 -25.86 -4.57 -14.51
N ILE A 25 -26.44 -5.09 -13.42
CA ILE A 25 -27.75 -5.76 -13.46
C ILE A 25 -28.85 -4.78 -13.88
N LEU A 26 -28.87 -3.57 -13.31
CA LEU A 26 -29.87 -2.55 -13.68
C LEU A 26 -29.69 -2.06 -15.12
N LEU A 27 -28.44 -1.86 -15.54
CA LEU A 27 -28.12 -1.47 -16.91
C LEU A 27 -28.59 -2.54 -17.91
N TYR A 28 -28.28 -3.82 -17.64
CA TYR A 28 -28.75 -4.94 -18.45
C TYR A 28 -30.28 -4.96 -18.57
N LYS A 29 -31.01 -4.81 -17.46
CA LYS A 29 -32.48 -4.77 -17.48
C LYS A 29 -33.00 -3.64 -18.36
N ILE A 30 -32.43 -2.44 -18.26
CA ILE A 30 -32.85 -1.29 -19.08
C ILE A 30 -32.60 -1.56 -20.57
N ILE A 31 -31.43 -2.11 -20.91
CA ILE A 31 -31.03 -2.49 -22.27
C ILE A 31 -31.98 -3.57 -22.83
N ASP A 32 -32.27 -4.62 -22.06
CA ASP A 32 -33.18 -5.70 -22.45
C ASP A 32 -34.60 -5.17 -22.75
N PHE A 33 -35.16 -4.34 -21.86
CA PHE A 33 -36.47 -3.74 -22.09
C PHE A 33 -36.50 -2.88 -23.37
N TRP A 34 -35.46 -2.07 -23.58
CA TRP A 34 -35.42 -1.11 -24.69
C TRP A 34 -35.14 -1.78 -26.05
N LEU A 35 -34.14 -2.67 -26.13
CA LEU A 35 -33.68 -3.28 -27.39
C LEU A 35 -34.43 -4.56 -27.76
N ILE A 36 -34.65 -5.44 -26.78
CA ILE A 36 -35.22 -6.77 -27.03
C ILE A 36 -36.73 -6.69 -26.95
N GLN A 37 -37.27 -6.17 -25.85
CA GLN A 37 -38.72 -6.10 -25.64
C GLN A 37 -39.40 -4.90 -26.31
N ARG A 38 -38.62 -3.92 -26.80
CA ARG A 38 -39.10 -2.68 -27.46
C ARG A 38 -40.12 -1.91 -26.61
N LYS A 39 -39.96 -1.97 -25.28
CA LYS A 39 -40.80 -1.30 -24.29
C LYS A 39 -39.98 -0.27 -23.52
N PRO A 40 -40.60 0.82 -23.01
CA PRO A 40 -39.90 1.73 -22.13
C PRO A 40 -39.48 0.98 -20.87
N ALA A 41 -38.22 1.16 -20.45
CA ALA A 41 -37.77 0.66 -19.17
C ALA A 41 -38.59 1.33 -18.05
N GLY A 42 -38.94 0.55 -17.01
CA GLY A 42 -39.66 1.08 -15.87
C GLY A 42 -38.91 2.26 -15.23
N ILE A 43 -39.63 3.34 -14.92
CA ILE A 43 -39.07 4.57 -14.34
C ILE A 43 -38.20 4.26 -13.11
N ALA A 44 -38.63 3.32 -12.27
CA ALA A 44 -37.87 2.87 -11.10
C ALA A 44 -36.47 2.31 -11.44
N ASN A 45 -36.31 1.58 -12.55
CA ASN A 45 -35.02 1.03 -12.96
C ASN A 45 -34.08 2.15 -13.43
N VAL A 46 -34.60 3.12 -14.20
CA VAL A 46 -33.82 4.26 -14.71
C VAL A 46 -33.40 5.16 -13.55
N VAL A 47 -34.34 5.52 -12.67
CA VAL A 47 -34.05 6.31 -11.47
C VAL A 47 -33.07 5.58 -10.55
N GLY A 48 -33.24 4.27 -10.36
CA GLY A 48 -32.33 3.45 -9.58
C GLY A 48 -30.91 3.42 -10.15
N LEU A 49 -30.77 3.30 -11.48
CA LEU A 49 -29.46 3.33 -12.14
C LEU A 49 -28.80 4.71 -11.99
N LEU A 50 -29.54 5.79 -12.23
CA LEU A 50 -29.02 7.15 -12.04
C LEU A 50 -28.59 7.38 -10.60
N PHE A 51 -29.38 6.91 -9.63
CA PHE A 51 -29.02 7.00 -8.22
C PHE A 51 -27.71 6.25 -7.93
N LEU A 52 -27.58 5.01 -8.40
CA LEU A 52 -26.36 4.22 -8.22
C LEU A 52 -25.13 4.90 -8.85
N ILE A 53 -25.25 5.49 -10.04
CA ILE A 53 -24.09 6.08 -10.73
C ILE A 53 -23.74 7.47 -10.17
N MET A 54 -24.74 8.26 -9.76
CA MET A 54 -24.52 9.66 -9.38
C MET A 54 -24.19 9.84 -7.90
N VAL A 55 -24.82 9.07 -7.01
CA VAL A 55 -24.71 9.31 -5.56
C VAL A 55 -23.32 9.00 -5.00
N PRO A 56 -22.69 7.84 -5.27
CA PRO A 56 -21.39 7.52 -4.69
C PRO A 56 -20.27 8.49 -5.10
N PRO A 57 -20.16 8.94 -6.37
CA PRO A 57 -19.24 9.99 -6.75
C PRO A 57 -19.55 11.33 -6.08
N LEU A 58 -20.83 11.71 -5.97
CA LEU A 58 -21.22 12.97 -5.30
C LEU A 58 -20.80 12.97 -3.82
N VAL A 59 -21.09 11.88 -3.10
CA VAL A 59 -20.64 11.68 -1.71
C VAL A 59 -19.11 11.78 -1.64
N SER A 60 -18.41 11.20 -2.60
CA SER A 60 -16.96 11.23 -2.63
C SER A 60 -16.39 12.63 -2.84
N PHE A 61 -17.00 13.42 -3.72
CA PHE A 61 -16.60 14.81 -3.94
C PHE A 61 -16.84 15.67 -2.70
N VAL A 62 -18.02 15.55 -2.08
CA VAL A 62 -18.32 16.26 -0.83
C VAL A 62 -17.27 15.90 0.23
N ARG A 63 -16.95 14.61 0.40
CA ARG A 63 -15.92 14.18 1.33
C ARG A 63 -14.56 14.76 1.01
N TYR A 64 -14.13 14.67 -0.25
CA TYR A 64 -12.82 15.12 -0.70
C TYR A 64 -12.57 16.60 -0.42
N TYR A 65 -13.57 17.47 -0.64
CA TYR A 65 -13.42 18.91 -0.44
C TYR A 65 -13.73 19.38 0.98
N THR A 66 -14.43 18.59 1.80
CA THR A 66 -14.73 18.93 3.20
C THR A 66 -13.78 18.29 4.19
N TYR A 67 -12.98 17.31 3.75
CA TYR A 67 -12.02 16.67 4.63
C TYR A 67 -10.91 17.62 5.04
N THR A 68 -10.72 17.76 6.35
CA THR A 68 -9.57 18.42 6.94
C THR A 68 -8.72 17.36 7.61
N GLU A 69 -7.47 17.25 7.18
CA GLU A 69 -6.51 16.31 7.75
C GLU A 69 -6.09 16.75 9.15
N LYS A 70 -5.93 15.78 10.06
CA LYS A 70 -5.36 16.05 11.37
C LYS A 70 -3.86 16.20 11.21
N VAL A 71 -3.33 17.35 11.59
CA VAL A 71 -1.90 17.64 11.50
C VAL A 71 -1.15 16.81 12.55
N ALA A 72 -0.54 15.72 12.10
CA ALA A 72 0.41 14.90 12.84
C ALA A 72 1.55 14.54 11.86
N PRO A 73 2.41 15.52 11.51
CA PRO A 73 3.49 15.29 10.56
C PRO A 73 4.46 14.29 11.17
N VAL A 74 4.83 13.28 10.37
CA VAL A 74 5.83 12.27 10.69
C VAL A 74 6.83 12.32 9.54
N ASP A 75 8.12 12.42 9.86
CA ASP A 75 9.16 12.38 8.85
C ASP A 75 9.56 10.93 8.55
N VAL A 76 9.33 10.50 7.31
CA VAL A 76 9.48 9.11 6.88
C VAL A 76 10.37 9.04 5.66
N VAL A 77 11.49 8.35 5.78
CA VAL A 77 12.37 8.01 4.67
C VAL A 77 12.00 6.62 4.17
N VAL A 78 11.44 6.55 2.96
CA VAL A 78 11.14 5.28 2.28
C VAL A 78 12.28 4.94 1.32
N VAL A 79 12.93 3.81 1.57
CA VAL A 79 14.11 3.37 0.83
C VAL A 79 13.70 2.36 -0.23
N GLN A 80 14.14 2.57 -1.47
CA GLN A 80 14.00 1.60 -2.55
C GLN A 80 15.36 1.40 -3.23
N PRO A 81 16.12 0.34 -2.89
CA PRO A 81 17.48 0.16 -3.40
C PRO A 81 17.53 -0.25 -4.88
N ASN A 82 16.37 -0.48 -5.51
CA ASN A 82 16.23 -0.86 -6.93
C ASN A 82 17.04 -2.13 -7.27
N ILE A 83 16.84 -3.18 -6.47
CA ILE A 83 17.47 -4.50 -6.67
C ILE A 83 16.52 -5.38 -7.49
N ASP A 84 17.05 -6.08 -8.49
CA ASP A 84 16.26 -7.03 -9.28
C ASP A 84 15.93 -8.29 -8.46
N PRO A 85 14.65 -8.65 -8.26
CA PRO A 85 14.26 -9.81 -7.47
C PRO A 85 14.62 -11.17 -8.10
N TYR A 86 14.88 -11.22 -9.41
CA TYR A 86 15.16 -12.46 -10.14
C TYR A 86 16.65 -12.75 -10.26
N ASP A 87 17.44 -11.71 -10.52
CA ASP A 87 18.86 -11.86 -10.85
C ASP A 87 19.80 -11.41 -9.71
N GLU A 88 19.37 -10.51 -8.82
CA GLU A 88 20.29 -9.85 -7.87
C GLU A 88 19.95 -10.11 -6.40
N GLN A 89 18.66 -10.18 -6.05
CA GLN A 89 18.22 -10.17 -4.64
C GLN A 89 18.70 -11.36 -3.80
N TYR A 90 18.90 -12.52 -4.43
CA TYR A 90 19.36 -13.76 -3.75
C TYR A 90 20.77 -14.19 -4.14
N GLU A 91 21.37 -13.55 -5.14
CA GLU A 91 22.77 -13.80 -5.54
C GLU A 91 23.74 -12.87 -4.81
N LEU A 92 23.30 -11.65 -4.48
CA LEU A 92 24.08 -10.71 -3.70
C LEU A 92 24.05 -11.10 -2.22
N PRO A 93 25.21 -11.08 -1.53
CA PRO A 93 25.22 -11.32 -0.10
C PRO A 93 24.48 -10.19 0.65
N ALA A 94 23.72 -10.58 1.67
CA ALA A 94 22.81 -9.72 2.40
C ALA A 94 23.49 -8.46 2.97
N ASP A 95 24.76 -8.58 3.34
CA ASP A 95 25.57 -7.48 3.85
C ASP A 95 25.70 -6.32 2.86
N ARG A 96 25.92 -6.62 1.57
CA ARG A 96 26.03 -5.62 0.51
C ARG A 96 24.69 -4.95 0.22
N VAL A 97 23.62 -5.75 0.18
CA VAL A 97 22.26 -5.27 -0.04
C VAL A 97 21.86 -4.29 1.08
N ILE A 98 22.09 -4.66 2.34
CA ILE A 98 21.81 -3.82 3.50
C ILE A 98 22.69 -2.57 3.51
N ALA A 99 23.98 -2.69 3.19
CA ALA A 99 24.89 -1.55 3.15
C ALA A 99 24.50 -0.53 2.07
N GLN A 100 24.16 -1.00 0.87
CA GLN A 100 23.69 -0.15 -0.23
C GLN A 100 22.38 0.56 0.13
N ALA A 101 21.42 -0.16 0.68
CA ALA A 101 20.15 0.42 1.09
C ALA A 101 20.32 1.42 2.25
N SER A 102 21.20 1.12 3.22
CA SER A 102 21.51 2.02 4.34
C SER A 102 22.23 3.29 3.88
N ALA A 103 23.15 3.16 2.93
CA ALA A 103 23.82 4.30 2.32
C ALA A 103 22.82 5.19 1.57
N LEU A 104 21.87 4.60 0.84
CA LEU A 104 20.80 5.34 0.18
C LEU A 104 19.92 6.08 1.19
N ALA A 105 19.51 5.43 2.28
CA ALA A 105 18.75 6.06 3.35
C ALA A 105 19.49 7.28 3.94
N ALA A 106 20.79 7.15 4.19
CA ALA A 106 21.63 8.20 4.75
C ALA A 106 21.82 9.41 3.82
N THR A 107 21.44 9.34 2.54
CA THR A 107 21.48 10.52 1.64
C THR A 107 20.33 11.51 1.89
N VAL A 108 19.25 11.06 2.52
CA VAL A 108 18.03 11.85 2.75
C VAL A 108 17.68 11.96 4.23
N ALA A 109 17.95 10.92 5.03
CA ALA A 109 17.64 10.91 6.46
C ALA A 109 18.44 11.97 7.23
N ASP A 110 17.81 12.54 8.25
CA ASP A 110 18.45 13.47 9.18
C ASP A 110 18.03 13.19 10.63
N GLN A 111 18.44 14.06 11.56
CA GLN A 111 18.17 13.88 13.00
C GLN A 111 16.68 14.06 13.37
N SER A 112 15.87 14.59 12.48
CA SER A 112 14.42 14.76 12.64
C SER A 112 13.59 13.62 12.05
N THR A 113 14.23 12.68 11.34
CA THR A 113 13.57 11.52 10.75
C THR A 113 13.01 10.58 11.81
N ASP A 114 11.69 10.36 11.81
CA ASP A 114 10.99 9.49 12.76
C ASP A 114 11.08 8.01 12.34
N PHE A 115 10.94 7.73 11.04
CA PHE A 115 10.96 6.36 10.51
C PHE A 115 11.84 6.22 9.27
N ILE A 116 12.62 5.15 9.21
CA ILE A 116 13.24 4.67 7.96
C ILE A 116 12.58 3.34 7.60
N VAL A 117 11.93 3.32 6.44
CA VAL A 117 11.16 2.18 5.93
C VAL A 117 11.91 1.54 4.78
N PHE A 118 12.23 0.27 4.93
CA PHE A 118 12.86 -0.56 3.91
C PHE A 118 11.85 -1.51 3.25
N PRO A 119 12.14 -2.01 2.04
CA PRO A 119 11.29 -3.00 1.39
C PRO A 119 11.17 -4.29 2.21
N GLU A 120 10.17 -5.10 1.83
CA GLU A 120 10.06 -6.48 2.28
C GLU A 120 11.31 -7.28 1.87
N SER A 121 11.69 -8.28 2.68
CA SER A 121 12.84 -9.16 2.40
C SER A 121 14.21 -8.48 2.39
N MET A 122 14.38 -7.39 3.14
CA MET A 122 15.70 -6.77 3.35
C MET A 122 16.48 -7.43 4.49
N VAL A 123 15.79 -8.08 5.42
CA VAL A 123 16.40 -8.98 6.40
C VAL A 123 16.28 -10.39 5.82
N GLN A 124 17.36 -10.90 5.25
CA GLN A 124 17.36 -12.20 4.57
C GLN A 124 18.13 -13.25 5.37
N PRO A 125 17.71 -14.53 5.31
CA PRO A 125 18.54 -15.63 5.72
C PRO A 125 19.77 -15.70 4.81
N ASP A 126 20.90 -16.14 5.35
CA ASP A 126 22.06 -16.46 4.54
C ASP A 126 22.17 -17.98 4.40
N TRP A 127 21.63 -18.48 3.28
CA TRP A 127 21.69 -19.89 2.94
C TRP A 127 23.11 -20.42 2.75
N SER A 128 24.06 -19.56 2.38
CA SER A 128 25.44 -19.97 2.16
C SER A 128 26.18 -20.24 3.47
N SER A 129 25.86 -19.48 4.53
CA SER A 129 26.37 -19.72 5.89
C SER A 129 25.47 -20.62 6.74
N GLY A 130 24.25 -20.95 6.26
CA GLY A 130 23.25 -21.70 7.00
C GLY A 130 22.54 -20.88 8.09
N MET A 131 22.67 -19.55 8.03
CA MET A 131 22.03 -18.63 8.96
C MET A 131 20.54 -18.51 8.65
N MET A 132 19.71 -18.99 9.57
CA MET A 132 18.26 -18.89 9.52
C MET A 132 17.76 -17.79 10.44
N ILE A 133 16.64 -17.17 10.05
CA ILE A 133 15.97 -16.17 10.87
C ILE A 133 15.00 -16.90 11.81
N TRP A 134 15.19 -16.71 13.12
CA TRP A 134 14.31 -17.24 14.14
C TRP A 134 13.57 -16.12 14.84
N GLU A 135 12.24 -16.16 14.83
CA GLU A 135 11.39 -15.13 15.44
C GLU A 135 11.66 -14.98 16.95
N ASN A 136 12.00 -16.08 17.62
CA ASN A 136 12.34 -16.08 19.04
C ASN A 136 13.72 -15.47 19.36
N ASP A 137 14.51 -15.13 18.33
CA ASP A 137 15.88 -14.63 18.48
C ASP A 137 16.22 -13.53 17.45
N LEU A 138 15.25 -12.67 17.14
CA LEU A 138 15.45 -11.56 16.19
C LEU A 138 16.49 -10.54 16.69
N GLU A 139 16.56 -10.35 18.00
CA GLU A 139 17.47 -9.38 18.63
C GLU A 139 18.94 -9.67 18.34
N ASN A 140 19.30 -10.94 18.15
CA ASN A 140 20.67 -11.37 17.89
C ASN A 140 20.95 -11.65 16.40
N GLN A 141 20.01 -11.33 15.50
CA GLN A 141 20.19 -11.57 14.07
C GLN A 141 21.26 -10.65 13.49
N PRO A 142 22.29 -11.18 12.82
CA PRO A 142 23.39 -10.38 12.27
C PRO A 142 22.93 -9.26 11.32
N THR A 143 21.94 -9.53 10.48
CA THR A 143 21.38 -8.55 9.54
C THR A 143 20.63 -7.41 10.24
N ILE A 144 19.99 -7.68 11.39
CA ILE A 144 19.37 -6.64 12.23
C ILE A 144 20.46 -5.80 12.91
N GLU A 145 21.52 -6.43 13.41
CA GLU A 145 22.68 -5.74 13.98
C GLU A 145 23.39 -4.83 12.97
N MET A 146 23.39 -5.20 11.68
CA MET A 146 23.92 -4.33 10.62
C MET A 146 23.12 -3.03 10.49
N PHE A 147 21.78 -3.08 10.53
CA PHE A 147 20.96 -1.86 10.53
C PHE A 147 21.16 -1.05 11.82
N ARG A 148 21.22 -1.71 12.98
CA ARG A 148 21.42 -1.03 14.27
C ARG A 148 22.74 -0.26 14.32
N ASN A 149 23.83 -0.95 14.02
CA ASN A 149 25.16 -0.39 14.15
C ASN A 149 25.57 0.47 12.95
N GLY A 150 25.12 0.12 11.75
CA GLY A 150 25.47 0.80 10.51
C GLY A 150 24.60 2.02 10.18
N LEU A 151 23.34 2.03 10.64
CA LEU A 151 22.38 3.10 10.32
C LEU A 151 21.82 3.77 11.58
N LEU A 152 21.13 3.03 12.45
CA LEU A 152 20.40 3.63 13.58
C LEU A 152 21.30 4.32 14.62
N LYS A 153 22.57 3.91 14.72
CA LYS A 153 23.54 4.60 15.57
C LYS A 153 23.70 6.08 15.20
N SER A 154 23.55 6.42 13.92
CA SER A 154 23.61 7.80 13.43
C SER A 154 22.29 8.56 13.64
N TYR A 155 21.20 7.84 13.86
CA TYR A 155 19.84 8.37 13.97
C TYR A 155 19.12 7.79 15.20
N PRO A 156 19.52 8.18 16.43
CA PRO A 156 19.10 7.50 17.67
C PRO A 156 17.63 7.72 18.05
N GLN A 157 16.92 8.66 17.40
CA GLN A 157 15.49 8.89 17.61
C GLN A 157 14.62 8.21 16.55
N THR A 158 15.23 7.61 15.53
CA THR A 158 14.54 7.00 14.39
C THR A 158 14.16 5.56 14.67
N SER A 159 12.98 5.16 14.23
CA SER A 159 12.52 3.77 14.23
C SER A 159 12.74 3.11 12.88
N LEU A 160 13.26 1.88 12.88
CA LEU A 160 13.43 1.07 11.68
C LEU A 160 12.17 0.26 11.40
N VAL A 161 11.68 0.30 10.16
CA VAL A 161 10.62 -0.59 9.68
C VAL A 161 11.18 -1.39 8.51
N VAL A 162 11.27 -2.71 8.67
CA VAL A 162 11.85 -3.61 7.67
C VAL A 162 11.16 -4.96 7.69
N GLY A 163 11.00 -5.59 6.53
CA GLY A 163 10.49 -6.97 6.42
C GLY A 163 11.62 -7.99 6.38
N TYR A 164 11.41 -9.14 7.02
CA TYR A 164 12.28 -10.31 6.90
C TYR A 164 11.67 -11.38 6.00
N SER A 165 12.51 -12.17 5.34
CA SER A 165 12.06 -13.32 4.55
C SER A 165 11.85 -14.55 5.44
N THR A 166 10.70 -15.21 5.26
CA THR A 166 10.33 -16.49 5.90
C THR A 166 10.55 -17.67 4.98
#